data_AF-A0A660PHH8-F1
#
_entry.id   AF-A0A660PHH8-F1
#
_cell.length_a   1.000
_cell.length_b   1.000
_cell.length_c   1.000
_cell.angle_alpha   90.00
_cell.angle_beta   90.00
_cell.angle_gamma   90.00
#
_symmetry.space_group_name_H-M   'P 1'
#
loop_
_entity.id
_entity.type
_entity.pdbx_description
1 polymer ?
#
loop_
_entity_poly.entity_id
_entity_poly.type
_entity_poly.pdbx_seq_one_letter_code
_entity_poly.pdbx_strand_id
1 'polypeptide(L)'
;MYRKLVIICVISVLALASVSLGGSERRLGTAGAQYLRIPVGSRGTAMGGAIGADAYGTEAIFYNPAGVALIEGTEVMFSHLNYFAGMDLNYFAITTAIEDFGSIGISAKVLSVGDIVKTTWNASTAIGTGETYNPSSAVIGLTYSRVLTDRVTFGITGKFLNEQIDLVSAKGVAIDFGVNYDTKWNNLRLGLVIKNLGPSMAFEGEGLDYPVQAPGTNPQVSPVHTFSAKSAKFELPAWVQLSMAWDAYNQDMHRATVFGTFEANTFSKDL
;
A
#
# COMPACT_ATOMS: atom_id res chain seq x y z
N MET A 1 -30.91 -15.99 25.01
CA MET A 1 -29.92 -15.88 23.91
C MET A 1 -29.61 -14.41 23.55
N TYR A 2 -30.62 -13.56 23.32
CA TYR A 2 -30.46 -12.15 22.94
C TYR A 2 -29.64 -11.26 23.89
N ARG A 3 -29.74 -11.48 25.21
CA ARG A 3 -29.00 -10.70 26.22
C ARG A 3 -27.47 -10.83 26.11
N LYS A 4 -26.97 -12.01 25.72
CA LYS A 4 -25.53 -12.25 25.52
C LYS A 4 -25.02 -11.62 24.21
N LEU A 5 -25.85 -11.64 23.16
CA LEU A 5 -25.56 -10.98 21.88
C LEU A 5 -25.45 -9.45 22.02
N VAL A 6 -26.34 -8.83 22.79
CA VAL A 6 -26.29 -7.37 23.04
C VAL A 6 -25.02 -6.99 23.83
N ILE A 7 -24.63 -7.79 24.83
CA ILE A 7 -23.40 -7.54 25.58
C ILE A 7 -22.16 -7.68 24.69
N ILE A 8 -22.12 -8.67 23.80
CA ILE A 8 -21.01 -8.85 22.85
C ILE A 8 -20.94 -7.68 21.85
N CYS A 9 -22.08 -7.22 21.32
CA CYS A 9 -22.14 -6.03 20.45
C CYS A 9 -21.70 -4.75 21.17
N VAL A 10 -22.07 -4.56 22.44
CA VAL A 10 -21.67 -3.38 23.21
C VAL A 10 -20.18 -3.43 23.54
N ILE A 11 -19.64 -4.60 23.87
CA ILE A 11 -18.20 -4.78 24.11
C ILE A 11 -17.39 -4.60 22.83
N SER A 12 -17.87 -5.07 21.67
CA SER A 12 -17.16 -4.83 20.40
C SER A 12 -17.21 -3.37 19.96
N VAL A 13 -18.32 -2.66 20.19
CA VAL A 13 -18.41 -1.20 19.96
C VAL A 13 -17.51 -0.42 20.92
N LEU A 14 -17.37 -0.86 22.17
CA LEU A 14 -16.45 -0.25 23.15
C LEU A 14 -14.98 -0.57 22.86
N ALA A 15 -14.66 -1.77 22.35
CA ALA A 15 -13.31 -2.14 21.94
C ALA A 15 -12.84 -1.38 20.68
N LEU A 16 -13.77 -1.06 19.76
CA LEU A 16 -13.55 -0.19 18.61
C LEU A 16 -13.33 1.28 19.01
N ALA A 17 -13.73 1.69 20.22
CA ALA A 17 -13.57 3.07 20.70
C ALA A 17 -12.20 3.34 21.37
N SER A 18 -11.42 2.30 21.67
CA SER A 18 -10.07 2.41 22.22
C SER A 18 -9.02 2.52 21.11
N VAL A 19 -9.03 3.66 20.41
CA VAL A 19 -7.95 4.04 19.48
C VAL A 19 -6.68 4.26 20.30
N SER A 20 -5.76 3.31 20.20
CA SER A 20 -4.44 3.36 20.82
C SER A 20 -3.60 4.45 20.14
N LEU A 21 -3.24 5.50 20.86
CA LEU A 21 -2.25 6.51 20.42
C LEU A 21 -0.83 5.93 20.50
N GLY A 22 -0.31 5.37 19.41
CA GLY A 22 1.02 4.78 19.32
C GLY A 22 1.95 5.39 18.26
N GLY A 23 1.59 6.52 17.64
CA GLY A 23 2.42 7.21 16.64
C GLY A 23 3.35 8.28 17.23
N SER A 24 4.62 8.33 16.81
CA SER A 24 5.51 9.44 17.17
C SER A 24 5.06 10.74 16.48
N GLU A 25 4.70 11.78 17.24
CA GLU A 25 4.19 13.06 16.70
C GLU A 25 5.11 13.71 15.64
N ARG A 26 6.42 13.45 15.74
CA ARG A 26 7.47 14.05 14.91
C ARG A 26 7.53 13.53 13.47
N ARG A 27 6.85 12.44 13.15
CA ARG A 27 6.83 11.79 11.81
C ARG A 27 5.44 11.81 11.16
N LEU A 28 4.45 12.40 11.82
CA LEU A 28 3.09 12.49 11.29
C LEU A 28 3.07 13.32 10.01
N GLY A 29 2.51 12.78 8.93
CA GLY A 29 2.30 13.47 7.66
C GLY A 29 3.55 13.69 6.80
N THR A 30 4.70 13.12 7.17
CA THR A 30 5.96 13.31 6.41
C THR A 30 6.28 12.17 5.45
N ALA A 31 5.48 11.09 5.43
CA ALA A 31 5.66 10.01 4.45
C ALA A 31 5.11 10.41 3.08
N GLY A 32 5.90 10.14 2.03
CA GLY A 32 5.43 10.19 0.66
C GLY A 32 4.84 8.84 0.22
N ALA A 33 4.70 8.62 -1.08
CA ALA A 33 4.25 7.35 -1.68
C ALA A 33 2.94 6.78 -1.07
N GLN A 34 1.97 7.64 -0.77
CA GLN A 34 0.70 7.25 -0.13
C GLN A 34 -0.12 6.26 -0.98
N TYR A 35 0.13 6.18 -2.29
CA TYR A 35 -0.46 5.19 -3.18
C TYR A 35 -0.19 3.74 -2.72
N LEU A 36 0.86 3.49 -1.94
CA LEU A 36 1.17 2.18 -1.35
C LEU A 36 0.08 1.70 -0.38
N ARG A 37 -0.68 2.61 0.23
CA ARG A 37 -1.74 2.30 1.21
C ARG A 37 -3.10 1.98 0.57
N ILE A 38 -3.32 2.36 -0.68
CA ILE A 38 -4.62 2.18 -1.33
C ILE A 38 -4.92 0.69 -1.47
N PRO A 39 -6.06 0.17 -0.98
CA PRO A 39 -6.37 -1.25 -1.03
C PRO A 39 -6.60 -1.75 -2.47
N VAL A 40 -6.48 -3.07 -2.64
CA VAL A 40 -6.75 -3.76 -3.91
C VAL A 40 -7.67 -4.95 -3.67
N GLY A 41 -8.39 -5.40 -4.69
CA GLY A 41 -9.33 -6.50 -4.56
C GLY A 41 -10.61 -6.10 -3.81
N SER A 42 -11.73 -6.71 -4.19
CA SER A 42 -13.04 -6.38 -3.63
C SER A 42 -13.22 -6.87 -2.21
N ARG A 43 -12.77 -8.09 -1.88
CA ARG A 43 -12.94 -8.71 -0.56
C ARG A 43 -12.22 -7.92 0.53
N GLY A 44 -10.91 -7.70 0.37
CA GLY A 44 -10.16 -6.93 1.37
C GLY A 44 -10.67 -5.50 1.53
N THR A 45 -11.05 -4.84 0.43
CA THR A 45 -11.60 -3.48 0.47
C THR A 45 -12.97 -3.43 1.18
N ALA A 46 -13.87 -4.37 0.89
CA ALA A 46 -15.20 -4.45 1.52
C ALA A 46 -15.13 -4.72 3.03
N MET A 47 -14.04 -5.34 3.49
CA MET A 47 -13.79 -5.65 4.90
C MET A 47 -12.93 -4.59 5.60
N GLY A 48 -12.77 -3.40 5.01
CA GLY A 48 -12.01 -2.30 5.58
C GLY A 48 -10.51 -2.60 5.71
N GLY A 49 -9.98 -3.53 4.91
CA GLY A 49 -8.59 -3.98 4.99
C GLY A 49 -8.30 -4.99 6.10
N ALA A 50 -9.31 -5.39 6.89
CA ALA A 50 -9.16 -6.28 8.04
C ALA A 50 -9.11 -7.77 7.64
N ILE A 51 -8.26 -8.13 6.67
CA ILE A 51 -8.12 -9.52 6.23
C ILE A 51 -6.73 -10.11 6.46
N GLY A 52 -5.83 -9.41 7.17
CA GLY A 52 -4.44 -9.85 7.31
C GLY A 52 -4.26 -11.29 7.82
N ALA A 53 -5.11 -11.78 8.72
CA ALA A 53 -5.06 -13.14 9.27
C ALA A 53 -5.74 -14.23 8.41
N ASP A 54 -6.50 -13.83 7.39
CA ASP A 54 -7.31 -14.70 6.51
C ASP A 54 -7.11 -14.35 5.02
N ALA A 55 -6.07 -13.57 4.73
CA ALA A 55 -5.71 -13.22 3.38
C ALA A 55 -5.32 -14.51 2.66
N TYR A 56 -5.86 -14.70 1.46
CA TYR A 56 -5.68 -15.90 0.66
C TYR A 56 -5.61 -15.52 -0.81
N GLY A 57 -4.96 -16.36 -1.62
CA GLY A 57 -4.93 -16.20 -3.06
C GLY A 57 -4.09 -15.01 -3.52
N THR A 58 -4.35 -14.56 -4.74
CA THR A 58 -3.57 -13.49 -5.37
C THR A 58 -3.71 -12.12 -4.66
N GLU A 59 -4.85 -11.82 -4.03
CA GLU A 59 -5.02 -10.57 -3.25
C GLU A 59 -4.16 -10.55 -1.98
N ALA A 60 -3.74 -11.73 -1.48
CA ALA A 60 -2.92 -11.83 -0.28
C ALA A 60 -1.57 -11.12 -0.43
N ILE A 61 -1.02 -11.02 -1.64
CA ILE A 61 0.21 -10.25 -1.91
C ILE A 61 0.12 -8.84 -1.29
N PHE A 62 -1.03 -8.17 -1.47
CA PHE A 62 -1.23 -6.83 -0.94
C PHE A 62 -1.49 -6.81 0.57
N TYR A 63 -2.31 -7.72 1.11
CA TYR A 63 -2.70 -7.69 2.53
C TYR A 63 -1.70 -8.39 3.45
N ASN A 64 -1.45 -9.68 3.23
CA ASN A 64 -0.47 -10.46 3.97
C ASN A 64 0.16 -11.51 3.04
N PRO A 65 1.43 -11.37 2.63
CA PRO A 65 2.03 -12.29 1.66
C PRO A 65 2.00 -13.75 2.13
N ALA A 66 1.99 -14.01 3.44
CA ALA A 66 1.87 -15.37 3.99
C ALA A 66 0.61 -16.14 3.52
N GLY A 67 -0.43 -15.43 3.08
CA GLY A 67 -1.64 -16.02 2.51
C GLY A 67 -1.43 -16.69 1.15
N VAL A 68 -0.40 -16.28 0.40
CA VAL A 68 -0.07 -16.87 -0.91
C VAL A 68 0.43 -18.31 -0.76
N ALA A 69 0.96 -18.68 0.41
CA ALA A 69 1.42 -20.03 0.72
C ALA A 69 0.31 -21.09 0.69
N LEU A 70 -0.97 -20.68 0.75
CA LEU A 70 -2.12 -21.57 0.89
C LEU A 70 -2.80 -21.90 -0.45
N ILE A 71 -2.32 -21.35 -1.57
CA ILE A 71 -2.88 -21.65 -2.90
C ILE A 71 -2.47 -23.05 -3.35
N GLU A 72 -3.33 -23.72 -4.13
CA GLU A 72 -3.09 -25.09 -4.60
C GLU A 72 -2.70 -25.16 -6.09
N GLY A 73 -2.70 -24.02 -6.79
CA GLY A 73 -2.41 -23.96 -8.23
C GLY A 73 -2.06 -22.55 -8.68
N THR A 74 -2.38 -22.23 -9.94
CA THR A 74 -2.20 -20.88 -10.48
C THR A 74 -3.48 -20.07 -10.34
N GLU A 75 -3.37 -18.90 -9.74
CA GLU A 75 -4.45 -17.92 -9.63
C GLU A 75 -4.05 -16.61 -10.29
N VAL A 76 -5.00 -15.94 -10.92
CA VAL A 76 -4.83 -14.64 -11.56
C VAL A 76 -5.91 -13.72 -11.07
N MET A 77 -5.54 -12.48 -10.76
CA MET A 77 -6.48 -11.44 -10.37
C MET A 77 -6.24 -10.17 -11.17
N PHE A 78 -7.33 -9.60 -11.68
CA PHE A 78 -7.39 -8.24 -12.18
C PHE A 78 -8.40 -7.46 -11.34
N SER A 79 -8.04 -6.25 -10.93
CA SER A 79 -8.90 -5.36 -10.15
C SER A 79 -8.74 -3.93 -10.66
N HIS A 80 -9.88 -3.27 -10.84
CA HIS A 80 -9.95 -1.86 -11.19
C HIS A 80 -10.75 -1.14 -10.09
N LEU A 81 -10.22 -0.02 -9.62
CA LEU A 81 -10.80 0.82 -8.59
C LEU A 81 -10.88 2.25 -9.09
N ASN A 82 -12.11 2.74 -9.28
CA ASN A 82 -12.39 4.16 -9.41
C ASN A 82 -12.16 4.81 -8.03
N TYR A 83 -11.07 5.53 -7.90
CA TYR A 83 -10.72 6.22 -6.68
C TYR A 83 -11.25 7.66 -6.69
N PHE A 84 -11.00 8.42 -5.63
CA PHE A 84 -11.57 9.76 -5.52
C PHE A 84 -10.98 10.71 -6.59
N ALA A 85 -11.70 11.80 -6.89
CA ALA A 85 -11.27 12.84 -7.83
C ALA A 85 -10.89 12.35 -9.24
N GLY A 86 -11.53 11.27 -9.72
CA GLY A 86 -11.31 10.74 -11.07
C GLY A 86 -9.99 9.98 -11.25
N MET A 87 -9.34 9.61 -10.15
CA MET A 87 -8.15 8.77 -10.21
C MET A 87 -8.51 7.31 -10.40
N ASP A 88 -7.72 6.60 -11.19
CA ASP A 88 -7.92 5.18 -11.48
C ASP A 88 -6.79 4.35 -10.90
N LEU A 89 -7.14 3.26 -10.21
CA LEU A 89 -6.17 2.28 -9.76
C LEU A 89 -6.43 0.93 -10.42
N ASN A 90 -5.42 0.45 -11.15
CA ASN A 90 -5.42 -0.86 -11.78
C ASN A 90 -4.43 -1.78 -11.07
N TYR A 91 -4.89 -2.99 -10.76
CA TYR A 91 -4.08 -4.02 -10.13
C TYR A 91 -4.18 -5.30 -10.94
N PHE A 92 -3.03 -5.87 -11.27
CA PHE A 92 -2.90 -7.19 -11.87
C PHE A 92 -1.96 -8.01 -11.02
N ALA A 93 -2.28 -9.28 -10.80
CA ALA A 93 -1.35 -10.19 -10.19
C ALA A 93 -1.61 -11.64 -10.61
N ILE A 94 -0.56 -12.43 -10.51
CA ILE A 94 -0.57 -13.87 -10.75
C ILE A 94 0.23 -14.54 -9.65
N THR A 95 -0.30 -15.63 -9.11
CA THR A 95 0.36 -16.47 -8.10
C THR A 95 0.32 -17.92 -8.56
N THR A 96 1.37 -18.68 -8.27
CA THR A 96 1.41 -20.11 -8.59
C THR A 96 2.07 -20.90 -7.48
N ALA A 97 1.46 -22.02 -7.10
CA ALA A 97 2.05 -23.01 -6.21
C ALA A 97 3.04 -23.89 -6.99
N ILE A 98 4.23 -24.07 -6.42
CA ILE A 98 5.26 -24.97 -6.92
C ILE A 98 5.49 -26.03 -5.85
N GLU A 99 5.29 -27.29 -6.22
CA GLU A 99 5.49 -28.45 -5.34
C GLU A 99 6.90 -28.40 -4.71
N ASP A 100 6.98 -28.70 -3.41
CA ASP A 100 8.19 -28.68 -2.55
C ASP A 100 8.95 -27.35 -2.41
N PHE A 101 8.66 -26.35 -3.24
CA PHE A 101 9.32 -25.04 -3.23
C PHE A 101 8.51 -24.00 -2.44
N GLY A 102 7.17 -24.05 -2.53
CA GLY A 102 6.25 -23.05 -2.01
C GLY A 102 5.54 -22.30 -3.12
N SER A 103 5.02 -21.12 -2.83
CA SER A 103 4.25 -20.31 -3.77
C SER A 103 5.02 -19.05 -4.16
N ILE A 104 4.96 -18.70 -5.43
CA ILE A 104 5.51 -17.44 -5.96
C ILE A 104 4.39 -16.58 -6.53
N GLY A 105 4.63 -15.27 -6.60
CA GLY A 105 3.69 -14.34 -7.21
C GLY A 105 4.35 -13.12 -7.81
N ILE A 106 3.72 -12.59 -8.85
CA ILE A 106 4.06 -11.30 -9.46
C ILE A 106 2.83 -10.41 -9.36
N SER A 107 3.03 -9.14 -9.04
CA SER A 107 1.97 -8.13 -8.99
C SER A 107 2.42 -6.83 -9.67
N ALA A 108 1.47 -6.13 -10.25
CA ALA A 108 1.61 -4.79 -10.80
C ALA A 108 0.42 -3.96 -10.32
N LYS A 109 0.71 -2.83 -9.66
CA LYS A 109 -0.28 -1.86 -9.17
C LYS A 109 0.04 -0.52 -9.80
N VAL A 110 -0.90 0.06 -10.53
CA VAL A 110 -0.75 1.34 -11.21
C VAL A 110 -1.85 2.29 -10.77
N LEU A 111 -1.48 3.44 -10.22
CA LEU A 111 -2.37 4.56 -9.95
C LEU A 111 -2.15 5.62 -11.03
N SER A 112 -3.23 6.04 -11.69
CA SER A 112 -3.25 7.17 -12.60
C SER A 112 -4.10 8.27 -11.99
N VAL A 113 -3.56 9.49 -11.91
CA VAL A 113 -4.32 10.63 -11.37
C VAL A 113 -5.23 11.27 -12.44
N GLY A 114 -4.96 11.00 -13.72
CA GLY A 114 -5.62 11.67 -14.84
C GLY A 114 -4.92 12.97 -15.23
N ASP A 115 -5.44 13.64 -16.25
CA ASP A 115 -4.84 14.86 -16.79
C ASP A 115 -5.16 16.06 -15.89
N ILE A 116 -4.12 16.71 -15.38
CA ILE A 116 -4.21 17.93 -14.59
C ILE A 116 -3.74 19.11 -15.43
N VAL A 117 -4.56 20.15 -15.53
CA VAL A 117 -4.22 21.39 -16.23
C VAL A 117 -3.15 22.17 -15.46
N LYS A 118 -2.05 22.54 -16.12
CA LYS A 118 -1.02 23.40 -15.54
C LYS A 118 -1.57 24.82 -15.38
N THR A 119 -1.40 25.40 -14.20
CA THR A 119 -1.84 26.77 -13.89
C THR A 119 -0.65 27.67 -13.58
N THR A 120 -0.80 28.97 -13.83
CA THR A 120 0.24 29.97 -13.57
C THR A 120 -0.31 31.09 -12.69
N TRP A 121 0.59 31.76 -11.96
CA TRP A 121 0.27 32.93 -11.12
C TRP A 121 -0.32 34.12 -11.89
N ASN A 122 -0.09 34.20 -13.20
CA ASN A 122 -0.56 35.31 -14.02
C ASN A 122 -2.08 35.21 -14.24
N ALA A 123 -2.83 36.22 -13.77
CA ALA A 123 -4.29 36.31 -13.85
C ALA A 123 -4.83 36.17 -15.29
N SER A 124 -4.05 36.52 -16.32
CA SER A 124 -4.43 36.40 -17.73
C SER A 124 -4.37 34.96 -18.28
N THR A 125 -3.61 34.07 -17.63
CA THR A 125 -3.46 32.62 -17.94
C THR A 125 -3.93 31.73 -16.79
N ALA A 126 -4.66 32.31 -15.83
CA ALA A 126 -5.17 31.62 -14.64
C ALA A 126 -6.24 30.54 -14.96
N ILE A 127 -6.77 30.53 -16.19
CA ILE A 127 -7.70 29.52 -16.71
C ILE A 127 -6.94 28.23 -17.12
N GLY A 128 -5.60 28.28 -17.17
CA GLY A 128 -4.72 27.18 -17.55
C GLY A 128 -3.75 27.59 -18.65
N THR A 129 -2.57 27.00 -18.69
CA THR A 129 -1.57 27.24 -19.75
C THR A 129 -1.93 26.55 -21.07
N GLY A 130 -2.98 25.72 -21.08
CA GLY A 130 -3.32 24.81 -22.18
C GLY A 130 -2.52 23.50 -22.16
N GLU A 131 -1.54 23.38 -21.26
CA GLU A 131 -0.76 22.16 -21.05
C GLU A 131 -1.36 21.33 -19.92
N THR A 132 -1.27 20.02 -20.04
CA THR A 132 -1.61 19.07 -18.99
C THR A 132 -0.39 18.27 -18.55
N TYR A 133 -0.44 17.74 -17.34
CA TYR A 133 0.48 16.70 -16.89
C TYR A 133 -0.31 15.58 -16.23
N ASN A 134 0.22 14.36 -16.32
CA ASN A 134 -0.43 13.17 -15.80
C ASN A 134 0.44 12.52 -14.71
N PRO A 135 0.17 12.81 -13.42
CA PRO A 135 0.84 12.09 -12.35
C PRO A 135 0.44 10.62 -12.35
N SER A 136 1.43 9.75 -12.19
CA SER A 136 1.20 8.31 -12.11
C SER A 136 2.16 7.64 -11.14
N SER A 137 1.75 6.50 -10.60
CA SER A 137 2.59 5.69 -9.73
C SER A 137 2.43 4.22 -10.07
N ALA A 138 3.54 3.49 -10.07
CA ALA A 138 3.60 2.06 -10.36
C ALA A 138 4.37 1.31 -9.27
N VAL A 139 3.83 0.15 -8.90
CA VAL A 139 4.46 -0.81 -7.98
C VAL A 139 4.53 -2.15 -8.69
N ILE A 140 5.72 -2.70 -8.82
CA ILE A 140 5.92 -4.07 -9.29
C ILE A 140 6.40 -4.89 -8.10
N GLY A 141 5.71 -5.98 -7.79
CA GLY A 141 6.01 -6.83 -6.65
C GLY A 141 6.35 -8.26 -7.04
N LEU A 142 7.39 -8.82 -6.44
CA LEU A 142 7.74 -10.25 -6.48
C LEU A 142 7.54 -10.83 -5.09
N THR A 143 6.71 -11.87 -4.99
CA THR A 143 6.34 -12.51 -3.73
C THR A 143 6.81 -13.95 -3.71
N TYR A 144 7.34 -14.37 -2.56
CA TYR A 144 7.58 -15.76 -2.23
C TYR A 144 6.91 -16.07 -0.90
N SER A 145 6.28 -17.24 -0.79
CA SER A 145 5.55 -17.64 0.42
C SER A 145 5.56 -19.14 0.59
N ARG A 146 5.58 -19.61 1.84
CA ARG A 146 5.67 -21.04 2.12
C ARG A 146 5.04 -21.39 3.46
N VAL A 147 4.51 -22.61 3.51
CA VAL A 147 4.06 -23.27 4.74
C VAL A 147 5.30 -23.77 5.49
N LEU A 148 5.55 -23.27 6.70
CA LEU A 148 6.68 -23.70 7.56
C LEU A 148 6.31 -24.88 8.44
N THR A 149 5.08 -24.88 8.95
CA THR A 149 4.52 -25.94 9.81
C THR A 149 3.03 -26.10 9.50
N ASP A 150 2.36 -27.07 10.13
CA ASP A 150 0.90 -27.26 10.06
C ASP A 150 0.09 -26.05 10.56
N ARG A 151 0.77 -25.07 11.18
CA ARG A 151 0.17 -23.87 11.79
C ARG A 151 0.76 -22.56 11.32
N VAL A 152 1.95 -22.54 10.75
CA VAL A 152 2.66 -21.29 10.42
C VAL A 152 2.90 -21.22 8.92
N THR A 153 2.46 -20.12 8.32
CA THR A 153 2.88 -19.72 6.98
C THR A 153 3.61 -18.39 7.04
N PHE A 154 4.54 -18.17 6.12
CA PHE A 154 5.20 -16.87 5.96
C PHE A 154 5.22 -16.47 4.50
N GLY A 155 5.43 -15.18 4.28
CA GLY A 155 5.65 -14.62 2.97
C GLY A 155 6.51 -13.37 3.02
N ILE A 156 7.21 -13.13 1.92
CA ILE A 156 8.01 -11.94 1.69
C ILE A 156 7.69 -11.41 0.29
N THR A 157 7.55 -10.09 0.17
CA THR A 157 7.36 -9.41 -1.11
C THR A 157 8.41 -8.33 -1.29
N GLY A 158 9.24 -8.45 -2.31
CA GLY A 158 10.09 -7.35 -2.77
C GLY A 158 9.31 -6.47 -3.76
N LYS A 159 9.42 -5.15 -3.63
CA LYS A 159 8.73 -4.17 -4.48
C LYS A 159 9.71 -3.23 -5.13
N PHE A 160 9.47 -2.94 -6.40
CA PHE A 160 10.04 -1.81 -7.12
C PHE A 160 8.97 -0.74 -7.28
N LEU A 161 9.33 0.49 -6.93
CA LEU A 161 8.45 1.65 -6.87
C LEU A 161 8.88 2.68 -7.90
N ASN A 162 7.91 3.24 -8.61
CA ASN A 162 8.12 4.39 -9.49
C ASN A 162 6.96 5.36 -9.34
N GLU A 163 7.25 6.62 -9.06
CA GLU A 163 6.28 7.70 -8.99
C GLU A 163 6.73 8.81 -9.94
N GLN A 164 5.85 9.25 -10.82
CA GLN A 164 6.12 10.29 -11.79
C GLN A 164 5.14 11.45 -11.60
N ILE A 165 5.68 12.66 -11.59
CA ILE A 165 4.92 13.90 -11.55
C ILE A 165 5.55 14.83 -12.58
N ASP A 166 4.88 15.01 -13.72
CA ASP A 166 5.38 15.83 -14.83
C ASP A 166 6.80 15.41 -15.28
N LEU A 167 7.78 16.31 -15.17
CA LEU A 167 9.18 16.10 -15.58
C LEU A 167 10.08 15.51 -14.49
N VAL A 168 9.53 15.11 -13.34
CA VAL A 168 10.29 14.48 -12.26
C VAL A 168 9.77 13.09 -11.92
N SER A 169 10.66 12.22 -11.48
CA SER A 169 10.33 10.87 -11.04
C SER A 169 11.09 10.48 -9.77
N ALA A 170 10.46 9.66 -8.94
CA ALA A 170 11.06 9.06 -7.76
C ALA A 170 10.99 7.54 -7.89
N LYS A 171 12.14 6.88 -7.75
CA LYS A 171 12.25 5.42 -7.78
C LYS A 171 12.68 4.91 -6.43
N GLY A 172 12.22 3.71 -6.07
CA GLY A 172 12.59 3.10 -4.81
C GLY A 172 12.34 1.61 -4.77
N VAL A 173 12.75 1.02 -3.66
CA VAL A 173 12.53 -0.39 -3.36
C VAL A 173 11.95 -0.53 -1.97
N ALA A 174 11.12 -1.54 -1.76
CA ALA A 174 10.53 -1.83 -0.47
C ALA A 174 10.37 -3.34 -0.27
N ILE A 175 10.25 -3.77 0.98
CA ILE A 175 10.00 -5.15 1.36
C ILE A 175 8.76 -5.19 2.25
N ASP A 176 7.91 -6.18 2.00
CA ASP A 176 6.88 -6.61 2.95
C ASP A 176 7.25 -7.97 3.53
N PHE A 177 6.93 -8.18 4.79
CA PHE A 177 7.02 -9.46 5.46
C PHE A 177 5.68 -9.79 6.10
N GLY A 178 5.28 -11.06 6.02
CA GLY A 178 4.02 -11.53 6.56
C GLY A 178 4.16 -12.90 7.19
N VAL A 179 3.42 -13.12 8.28
CA VAL A 179 3.26 -14.42 8.94
C VAL A 179 1.78 -14.62 9.26
N ASN A 180 1.30 -15.84 9.08
CA ASN A 180 0.01 -16.29 9.61
C ASN A 180 0.22 -17.47 10.56
N TYR A 181 -0.51 -17.47 11.67
CA TYR A 181 -0.54 -18.53 12.67
C TYR A 181 -1.97 -19.04 12.84
N ASP A 182 -2.20 -20.30 12.46
CA ASP A 182 -3.42 -21.04 12.73
C ASP A 182 -3.31 -21.72 14.09
N THR A 183 -4.11 -21.23 15.06
CA THR A 183 -4.07 -21.74 16.43
C THR A 183 -4.68 -23.15 16.54
N LYS A 184 -5.44 -23.61 15.53
CA LYS A 184 -6.31 -24.80 15.55
C LYS A 184 -7.39 -24.78 16.63
N TRP A 185 -7.47 -23.72 17.43
CA TRP A 185 -8.48 -23.56 18.47
C TRP A 185 -9.67 -22.79 17.90
N ASN A 186 -10.78 -23.49 17.66
CA ASN A 186 -12.01 -22.93 17.11
C ASN A 186 -11.79 -22.05 15.85
N ASN A 187 -10.92 -22.49 14.93
CA ASN A 187 -10.55 -21.77 13.71
C ASN A 187 -10.07 -20.32 13.95
N LEU A 188 -9.51 -20.02 15.12
CA LEU A 188 -8.87 -18.75 15.39
C LEU A 188 -7.52 -18.69 14.66
N ARG A 189 -7.34 -17.63 13.87
CA ARG A 189 -6.15 -17.34 13.09
C ARG A 189 -5.61 -15.98 13.44
N LEU A 190 -4.29 -15.88 13.54
CA LEU A 190 -3.56 -14.64 13.83
C LEU A 190 -2.65 -14.30 12.67
N GLY A 191 -2.51 -13.03 12.36
CA GLY A 191 -1.63 -12.53 11.30
C GLY A 191 -0.75 -11.39 11.82
N LEU A 192 0.49 -11.37 11.35
CA LEU A 192 1.42 -10.26 11.55
C LEU A 192 1.97 -9.85 10.19
N VAL A 193 1.93 -8.56 9.89
CA VAL A 193 2.47 -8.02 8.64
C VAL A 193 3.30 -6.78 8.93
N ILE A 194 4.44 -6.66 8.26
CA ILE A 194 5.26 -5.46 8.20
C ILE A 194 5.29 -5.01 6.74
N LYS A 195 4.86 -3.79 6.47
CA LYS A 195 4.70 -3.26 5.11
C LYS A 195 5.69 -2.14 4.80
N ASN A 196 6.12 -2.10 3.53
CA ASN A 196 6.88 -1.01 2.91
C ASN A 196 8.20 -0.64 3.60
N LEU A 197 8.92 -1.64 4.11
CA LEU A 197 10.24 -1.40 4.69
C LEU A 197 11.24 -1.11 3.56
N GLY A 198 11.82 0.09 3.53
CA GLY A 198 12.76 0.49 2.49
C GLY A 198 13.41 1.84 2.74
N PRO A 199 14.44 2.20 1.96
CA PRO A 199 15.08 3.51 2.03
C PRO A 199 14.14 4.65 1.59
N SER A 200 14.46 5.87 2.00
CA SER A 200 13.79 7.08 1.51
C SER A 200 13.95 7.23 -0.01
N MET A 201 12.94 7.76 -0.67
CA MET A 201 12.96 8.15 -2.08
C MET A 201 13.16 9.66 -2.20
N ALA A 202 13.58 10.12 -3.38
CA ALA A 202 13.63 11.53 -3.74
C ALA A 202 13.22 11.68 -5.20
N PHE A 203 12.64 12.82 -5.55
CA PHE A 203 12.37 13.16 -6.94
C PHE A 203 13.64 13.66 -7.63
N GLU A 204 13.85 13.16 -8.84
CA GLU A 204 14.93 13.55 -9.74
C GLU A 204 14.37 13.72 -11.15
N GLY A 205 14.98 14.58 -11.96
CA GLY A 205 14.58 14.83 -13.35
C GLY A 205 14.75 16.28 -13.75
N GLU A 206 14.55 16.55 -15.05
CA GLU A 206 14.76 17.85 -15.68
C GLU A 206 13.86 18.95 -15.10
N GLY A 207 12.72 18.58 -14.49
CA GLY A 207 11.86 19.56 -13.80
C GLY A 207 12.52 20.24 -12.59
N LEU A 208 13.69 19.78 -12.14
CA LEU A 208 14.48 20.41 -11.09
C LEU A 208 15.63 21.28 -11.63
N ASP A 209 15.84 21.27 -12.93
CA ASP A 209 16.91 22.00 -13.60
C ASP A 209 16.41 23.39 -14.00
N TYR A 210 17.07 24.44 -13.49
CA TYR A 210 16.75 25.81 -13.85
C TYR A 210 17.98 26.55 -14.37
N PRO A 211 17.82 27.33 -15.45
CA PRO A 211 18.89 28.17 -15.96
C PRO A 211 19.14 29.32 -14.98
N VAL A 212 20.39 29.49 -14.57
CA VAL A 212 20.82 30.62 -13.75
C VAL A 212 21.87 31.42 -14.52
N GLN A 213 21.64 32.71 -14.62
CA GLN A 213 22.66 33.67 -15.04
C GLN A 213 23.34 34.25 -13.80
N ALA A 214 24.68 34.29 -13.82
CA ALA A 214 25.45 34.86 -12.72
C ALA A 214 25.11 36.36 -12.57
N PRO A 215 24.83 36.86 -11.36
CA PRO A 215 24.52 38.28 -11.14
C PRO A 215 25.61 39.18 -11.73
N GLY A 216 25.21 40.21 -12.51
CA GLY A 216 26.14 41.18 -13.11
C GLY A 216 26.77 40.76 -14.45
N THR A 217 26.32 39.65 -15.07
CA THR A 217 26.78 39.22 -16.40
C THR A 217 25.84 39.67 -17.51
N ASN A 218 26.36 39.88 -18.73
CA ASN A 218 25.56 40.26 -19.90
C ASN A 218 24.84 39.01 -20.45
N PRO A 219 23.49 38.97 -20.49
CA PRO A 219 22.71 37.81 -20.94
C PRO A 219 23.01 37.35 -22.38
N GLN A 220 23.62 38.21 -23.22
CA GLN A 220 23.91 37.91 -24.63
C GLN A 220 25.30 37.30 -24.86
N VAL A 221 26.18 37.31 -23.84
CA VAL A 221 27.60 36.95 -23.99
C VAL A 221 28.03 35.87 -23.00
N SER A 222 27.39 35.80 -21.83
CA SER A 222 27.78 34.87 -20.77
C SER A 222 27.04 33.54 -20.87
N PRO A 223 27.73 32.40 -20.68
CA PRO A 223 27.10 31.10 -20.72
C PRO A 223 26.03 30.96 -19.62
N VAL A 224 24.86 30.47 -20.01
CA VAL A 224 23.81 30.08 -19.06
C VAL A 224 24.24 28.77 -18.41
N HIS A 225 24.34 28.76 -17.08
CA HIS A 225 24.61 27.55 -16.33
C HIS A 225 23.31 26.94 -15.84
N THR A 226 23.15 25.63 -16.01
CA THR A 226 22.01 24.89 -15.46
C THR A 226 22.33 24.44 -14.04
N PHE A 227 21.50 24.82 -13.08
CA PHE A 227 21.58 24.33 -11.71
C PHE A 227 20.45 23.34 -11.47
N SER A 228 20.78 22.20 -10.88
CA SER A 228 19.79 21.18 -10.49
C SER A 228 19.45 21.33 -9.01
N ALA A 229 18.19 21.63 -8.71
CA ALA A 229 17.70 21.59 -7.34
C ALA A 229 17.68 20.14 -6.83
N LYS A 230 18.21 19.90 -5.63
CA LYS A 230 18.03 18.61 -4.96
C LYS A 230 16.69 18.59 -4.26
N SER A 231 15.82 17.68 -4.67
CA SER A 231 14.55 17.44 -3.97
C SER A 231 14.78 16.88 -2.57
N ALA A 232 13.84 17.16 -1.66
CA ALA A 232 13.85 16.58 -0.33
C ALA A 232 13.59 15.07 -0.40
N LYS A 233 14.27 14.32 0.47
CA LYS A 233 14.00 12.90 0.65
C LYS A 233 12.72 12.71 1.45
N PHE A 234 11.92 11.73 1.07
CA PHE A 234 10.72 11.33 1.79
C PHE A 234 10.75 9.84 2.10
N GLU A 235 10.24 9.47 3.26
CA GLU A 235 10.21 8.09 3.71
C GLU A 235 8.97 7.37 3.17
N LEU A 236 9.09 6.05 2.98
CA LEU A 236 7.96 5.21 2.60
C LEU A 236 6.99 5.06 3.79
N PRO A 237 5.67 4.93 3.55
CA PRO A 237 4.69 4.72 4.60
C PRO A 237 4.82 3.28 5.10
N ALA A 238 5.72 3.07 6.07
CA ALA A 238 5.90 1.78 6.73
C ALA A 238 4.91 1.62 7.88
N TRP A 239 4.29 0.45 7.99
CA TRP A 239 3.37 0.11 9.08
C TRP A 239 3.47 -1.36 9.47
N VAL A 240 3.05 -1.63 10.70
CA VAL A 240 2.92 -2.97 11.25
C VAL A 240 1.45 -3.24 11.48
N GLN A 241 0.98 -4.41 11.07
CA GLN A 241 -0.40 -4.82 11.21
C GLN A 241 -0.47 -6.13 11.98
N LEU A 242 -1.23 -6.14 13.07
CA LEU A 242 -1.62 -7.32 13.83
C LEU A 242 -3.08 -7.63 13.50
N SER A 243 -3.37 -8.86 13.08
CA SER A 243 -4.71 -9.26 12.66
C SER A 243 -5.16 -10.54 13.34
N MET A 244 -6.47 -10.68 13.46
CA MET A 244 -7.17 -11.83 14.00
C MET A 244 -8.37 -12.15 13.11
N ALA A 245 -8.60 -13.43 12.84
CA ALA A 245 -9.80 -13.93 12.19
C ALA A 245 -10.34 -15.11 13.00
N TRP A 246 -11.62 -15.07 13.36
CA TRP A 246 -12.27 -16.11 14.17
C TRP A 246 -13.61 -16.52 13.56
N ASP A 247 -13.77 -17.79 13.25
CA ASP A 247 -15.06 -18.33 12.78
C ASP A 247 -16.01 -18.48 13.97
N ALA A 248 -16.73 -17.40 14.31
CA ALA A 248 -17.69 -17.36 15.41
C ALA A 248 -18.88 -18.30 15.21
N TYR A 249 -19.17 -18.66 13.95
CA TYR A 249 -20.14 -19.68 13.59
C TYR A 249 -19.64 -20.46 12.37
N ASN A 250 -19.69 -21.78 12.43
CA ASN A 250 -19.32 -22.64 11.32
C ASN A 250 -20.12 -23.96 11.41
N GLN A 251 -21.14 -24.11 10.57
CA GLN A 251 -21.90 -25.35 10.41
C GLN A 251 -22.23 -25.59 8.95
N ASP A 252 -21.84 -26.77 8.44
CA ASP A 252 -22.05 -27.21 7.05
C ASP A 252 -21.67 -26.14 6.01
N MET A 253 -22.68 -25.51 5.41
CA MET A 253 -22.53 -24.49 4.35
C MET A 253 -22.53 -23.05 4.87
N HIS A 254 -22.68 -22.85 6.19
CA HIS A 254 -22.84 -21.55 6.81
C HIS A 254 -21.64 -21.21 7.69
N ARG A 255 -20.92 -20.15 7.33
CA ARG A 255 -19.79 -19.62 8.10
C ARG A 255 -19.96 -18.13 8.36
N ALA A 256 -19.75 -17.72 9.61
CA ALA A 256 -19.61 -16.32 9.99
C ALA A 256 -18.25 -16.13 10.68
N THR A 257 -17.43 -15.27 10.08
CA THR A 257 -16.07 -14.98 10.56
C THR A 257 -16.02 -13.53 11.06
N VAL A 258 -15.44 -13.34 12.23
CA VAL A 258 -15.17 -12.03 12.83
C VAL A 258 -13.71 -11.69 12.59
N PHE A 259 -13.47 -10.48 12.12
CA PHE A 259 -12.14 -9.96 11.84
C PHE A 259 -11.81 -8.82 12.79
N GLY A 260 -10.57 -8.79 13.26
CA GLY A 260 -10.02 -7.69 14.05
C GLY A 260 -8.62 -7.39 13.57
N THR A 261 -8.32 -6.11 13.32
CA THR A 261 -7.01 -5.66 12.87
C THR A 261 -6.60 -4.44 13.67
N PHE A 262 -5.36 -4.44 14.14
CA PHE A 262 -4.69 -3.30 14.71
C PHE A 262 -3.54 -2.90 13.78
N GLU A 263 -3.48 -1.63 13.41
CA GLU A 263 -2.43 -1.09 12.55
C GLU A 263 -1.65 -0.02 13.31
N ALA A 264 -0.36 -0.27 13.51
CA ALA A 264 0.58 0.71 14.05
C ALA A 264 1.31 1.39 12.89
N ASN A 265 1.06 2.69 12.75
CA ASN A 265 1.59 3.49 11.66
C ASN A 265 2.76 4.35 12.11
N THR A 266 3.78 4.43 11.26
CA THR A 266 4.95 5.26 11.56
C THR A 266 4.71 6.75 11.23
N PHE A 267 3.71 7.07 10.39
CA PHE A 267 3.52 8.41 9.79
C PHE A 267 2.07 8.94 9.81
N SER A 268 1.13 8.22 10.41
CA SER A 268 -0.25 8.69 10.63
C SER A 268 -0.67 8.33 12.06
N LYS A 269 -1.70 8.99 12.59
CA LYS A 269 -2.31 8.52 13.84
C LYS A 269 -2.86 7.13 13.60
N ASP A 270 -2.64 6.23 14.55
CA ASP A 270 -3.21 4.89 14.53
C ASP A 270 -4.74 5.01 14.53
N LEU A 271 -5.41 4.18 13.73
CA LEU A 271 -6.87 4.09 13.62
C LEU A 271 -7.33 2.75 14.17
#